data_AF-A0A494VNC6-F1
#
_entry.id   AF-A0A494VNC6-F1
#
_cell.length_a   1.000
_cell.length_b   1.000
_cell.length_c   1.000
_cell.angle_alpha   90.00
_cell.angle_beta   90.00
_cell.angle_gamma   90.00
#
_symmetry.space_group_name_H-M   'P 1'
#
loop_
_entity.id
_entity.type
_entity.pdbx_description
1 polymer ?
#
loop_
_entity_poly.entity_id
_entity_poly.type
_entity_poly.pdbx_seq_one_letter_code
_entity_poly.pdbx_strand_id
1 'polypeptide(L)' 'MNKFIKIQESIFVERCIVCGSRPIIEQVPGGKFIVRCKANADHYPSKPGMVDIDAWNRHNHKPGTDNDNIRHLKQG' A
#
# COMPACT_ATOMS: atom_id res chain seq x y z
N MET A 1 -12.00 13.11 -14.90
CA MET A 1 -11.78 11.75 -14.36
C MET A 1 -10.30 11.57 -14.11
N ASN A 2 -9.84 11.59 -12.85
CA ASN A 2 -8.45 11.25 -12.54
C ASN A 2 -8.25 9.79 -12.92
N LYS A 3 -7.53 9.54 -14.02
CA LYS A 3 -7.21 8.21 -14.49
C LYS A 3 -6.10 7.66 -13.58
N PHE A 4 -6.50 6.90 -12.58
CA PHE A 4 -5.56 6.12 -11.78
C PHE A 4 -5.49 4.69 -12.29
N ILE A 5 -4.30 4.11 -12.21
CA ILE A 5 -4.03 2.72 -12.56
C ILE A 5 -4.25 1.89 -11.29
N LYS A 6 -5.10 0.88 -11.38
CA LYS A 6 -5.28 -0.10 -10.31
C LYS A 6 -4.11 -1.08 -10.34
N ILE A 7 -3.56 -1.37 -9.17
CA ILE A 7 -2.59 -2.46 -9.02
C ILE A 7 -3.38 -3.78 -9.10
N GLN A 8 -2.95 -4.69 -9.97
CA GLN A 8 -3.57 -6.00 -10.14
C GLN A 8 -3.66 -6.75 -8.81
N GLU A 9 -4.71 -7.56 -8.64
CA GLU A 9 -4.97 -8.25 -7.37
C GLU A 9 -3.90 -9.29 -7.02
N SER A 10 -3.27 -9.90 -8.02
CA SER A 10 -2.18 -10.87 -7.89
C SER A 10 -0.87 -10.28 -7.35
N ILE A 11 -0.69 -8.96 -7.42
CA ILE A 11 0.52 -8.30 -6.89
C ILE A 11 0.33 -8.10 -5.38
N PHE A 12 1.24 -8.62 -4.56
CA PHE A 12 1.20 -8.33 -3.13
C PHE A 12 1.45 -6.83 -2.90
N VAL A 13 0.55 -6.21 -2.14
CA VAL A 13 0.71 -4.83 -1.67
C VAL A 13 -0.12 -4.66 -0.41
N GLU A 14 0.51 -4.07 0.60
CA GLU A 14 -0.11 -3.78 1.88
C GLU A 14 -1.27 -2.81 1.72
N ARG A 15 -2.27 -2.96 2.58
CA ARG A 15 -3.37 -2.02 2.65
C ARG A 15 -2.94 -0.78 3.42
N CYS A 16 -3.51 0.37 3.09
CA CYS A 16 -3.23 1.61 3.82
C CYS A 16 -3.46 1.42 5.32
N ILE A 17 -2.46 1.75 6.14
CA ILE A 17 -2.48 1.54 7.59
C ILE A 17 -3.58 2.36 8.28
N VAL A 18 -3.90 3.54 7.71
CA VAL A 18 -4.88 4.50 8.21
C VAL A 18 -6.32 4.08 7.89
N CYS A 19 -6.61 3.63 6.67
CA CYS A 19 -7.99 3.42 6.21
C CYS A 19 -8.27 2.05 5.57
N GLY A 20 -7.28 1.16 5.49
CA GLY A 20 -7.44 -0.19 4.93
C GLY A 20 -7.63 -0.26 3.42
N SER A 21 -7.57 0.87 2.71
CA SER A 21 -7.70 0.91 1.24
C SER A 21 -6.45 0.38 0.56
N ARG A 22 -6.61 -0.42 -0.51
CA ARG A 22 -5.51 -0.82 -1.39
C ARG A 22 -5.02 0.41 -2.17
N PRO A 23 -3.70 0.62 -2.32
CA PRO A 23 -3.18 1.77 -3.06
C PRO A 23 -3.51 1.73 -4.55
N ILE A 24 -3.34 2.87 -5.18
CA ILE A 24 -3.44 3.08 -6.63
C ILE A 24 -2.15 3.75 -7.12
N ILE A 25 -1.93 3.69 -8.43
CA ILE A 25 -0.90 4.50 -9.10
C ILE A 25 -1.60 5.69 -9.77
N GLU A 26 -1.17 6.91 -9.44
CA GLU A 26 -1.69 8.14 -10.02
C GLU A 26 -0.61 8.81 -10.88
N GLN A 27 -1.01 9.33 -12.04
CA GLN A 27 -0.14 10.19 -12.85
C GLN A 27 -0.25 11.63 -12.35
N VAL A 28 0.87 12.23 -11.98
CA VAL A 28 0.96 13.62 -11.51
C VAL A 28 1.52 14.52 -12.61
N PRO A 29 1.38 15.86 -12.50
CA PRO A 29 1.92 16.79 -13.48
C PRO A 29 3.40 16.54 -13.80
N GLY A 30 3.78 16.75 -15.06
CA GLY A 30 5.11 16.43 -15.56
C GLY A 30 5.30 14.96 -15.98
N GLY A 31 4.21 14.21 -16.17
CA GLY A 31 4.24 12.85 -16.72
C GLY A 31 4.77 11.79 -15.77
N LYS A 32 4.91 12.13 -14.48
CA LYS A 32 5.45 11.25 -13.43
C LYS A 32 4.34 10.42 -12.81
N PHE A 33 4.71 9.29 -12.22
CA PHE A 33 3.79 8.42 -11.49
C PHE A 33 4.16 8.35 -10.01
N ILE A 34 3.14 8.17 -9.17
CA ILE A 34 3.28 7.92 -7.74
C ILE A 34 2.38 6.77 -7.31
N VAL A 35 2.80 6.02 -6.29
CA VAL A 35 1.89 5.19 -5.49
C VAL A 35 1.18 6.08 -4.46
N ARG A 36 -0.11 5.88 -4.19
CA ARG A 36 -0.81 6.63 -3.13
C ARG A 36 -2.01 5.86 -2.60
N CYS A 37 -2.52 6.30 -1.45
CA CYS A 37 -3.79 5.82 -0.93
C CYS A 37 -4.94 6.26 -1.86
N LYS A 38 -5.82 5.31 -2.16
CA LYS A 38 -7.01 5.53 -2.99
C LYS A 38 -8.02 6.47 -2.33
N ALA A 39 -8.18 6.38 -1.02
CA ALA A 39 -9.19 7.15 -0.28
C ALA A 39 -8.76 8.59 0.00
N ASN A 40 -7.48 8.81 0.32
CA ASN A 40 -6.94 10.13 0.65
C ASN A 40 -5.45 10.20 0.30
N ALA A 41 -5.00 11.26 -0.36
CA ALA A 41 -3.60 11.43 -0.77
C ALA A 41 -2.66 11.55 0.42
N ASP A 42 -3.15 12.17 1.50
CA ASP A 42 -2.33 12.61 2.62
C ASP A 42 -1.94 11.46 3.56
N HIS A 43 -2.52 10.26 3.38
CA HIS A 43 -2.17 9.09 4.18
C HIS A 43 -0.76 8.57 3.91
N TYR A 44 -0.16 8.92 2.76
CA TYR A 44 1.20 8.50 2.43
C TYR A 44 1.86 9.52 1.48
N PRO A 45 2.95 10.18 1.91
CA PRO A 45 3.68 11.10 1.06
C PRO A 45 4.57 10.31 0.08
N SER A 46 4.24 10.38 -1.21
CA SER A 46 5.03 9.78 -2.29
C SER A 46 5.81 10.81 -3.08
N LYS A 47 7.06 10.49 -3.41
CA LYS A 47 7.87 11.33 -4.29
C LYS A 47 7.48 11.12 -5.75
N PRO A 48 7.17 12.19 -6.52
CA PRO A 48 6.89 12.10 -7.94
C PRO A 48 8.02 11.46 -8.75
N GLY A 49 7.68 10.48 -9.58
CA GLY A 49 8.60 9.90 -10.58
C GLY A 49 9.14 8.53 -10.21
N MET A 50 8.73 7.97 -9.06
CA MET A 50 9.05 6.61 -8.66
C MET A 50 7.82 5.96 -8.02
N VAL A 51 7.39 4.84 -8.60
CA VAL A 51 6.37 3.97 -7.99
C VAL A 51 7.11 2.93 -7.15
N ASP A 52 7.23 3.20 -5.85
CA ASP A 52 7.93 2.33 -4.90
C ASP A 52 6.92 1.57 -4.03
N ILE A 53 6.58 0.35 -4.46
CA ILE A 53 5.64 -0.53 -3.75
C ILE A 53 6.26 -1.07 -2.46
N ASP A 54 7.58 -1.25 -2.41
CA ASP A 54 8.26 -1.78 -1.22
C ASP A 54 8.32 -0.73 -0.10
N ALA A 55 8.56 0.55 -0.44
CA ALA A 55 8.43 1.65 0.51
C ALA A 55 6.98 1.81 1.00
N TRP A 56 5.99 1.66 0.12
CA TRP A 56 4.58 1.62 0.53
C TRP A 56 4.33 0.48 1.52
N ASN A 57 4.77 -0.74 1.20
CA ASN A 57 4.57 -1.91 2.03
C ASN A 57 5.21 -1.72 3.41
N ARG A 58 6.49 -1.32 3.46
CA ARG A 58 7.19 -1.06 4.73
C ARG A 58 6.50 -0.01 5.60
N HIS A 59 5.95 1.04 5.01
CA HIS A 59 5.24 2.07 5.76
C HIS A 59 3.90 1.56 6.32
N ASN A 60 3.20 0.72 5.57
CA ASN A 60 1.85 0.29 5.90
C ASN A 60 1.78 -1.06 6.63
N HIS A 61 2.91 -1.75 6.74
CA HIS A 61 3.02 -3.01 7.44
C HIS A 61 2.66 -2.85 8.92
N LYS A 62 1.72 -3.65 9.41
CA LYS A 62 1.34 -3.71 10.82
C LYS A 62 2.04 -4.90 11.48
N PRO A 63 3.07 -4.69 12.32
CA PRO A 63 3.64 -5.79 13.08
C PRO A 63 2.57 -6.33 14.06
N GLY A 64 2.13 -7.58 13.83
CA GLY A 64 1.18 -8.28 14.72
C GLY A 64 -0.10 -8.81 14.07
N THR A 65 -0.37 -8.52 12.79
CA THR A 65 -1.51 -9.16 12.08
C THR A 65 -1.15 -10.46 11.39
N ASP A 66 0.14 -10.79 11.35
CA ASP A 66 0.67 -12.01 10.76
C ASP A 66 0.91 -13.04 11.87
N ASN A 67 -0.11 -13.84 12.18
CA ASN A 67 0.00 -15.11 12.94
C ASN A 67 0.34 -15.08 14.45
N ASP A 68 -0.44 -14.39 15.28
CA ASP A 68 -0.59 -14.84 16.68
C ASP A 68 -1.36 -16.18 16.79
N ASN A 69 -1.97 -16.67 15.69
CA ASN A 69 -2.67 -17.96 15.65
C ASN A 69 -1.75 -19.18 15.43
N ILE A 70 -0.45 -19.02 15.11
CA ILE A 70 0.46 -20.18 14.94
C ILE A 70 1.19 -20.53 16.26
N ARG A 71 1.26 -19.61 17.23
CA ARG A 71 2.00 -19.85 18.49
C ARG A 71 1.24 -20.69 19.52
N HIS A 72 -0.08 -20.87 19.37
CA HIS A 72 -0.90 -21.68 20.30
C HIS A 72 -0.98 -23.17 19.96
N LEU A 73 -0.39 -23.65 18.84
CA LEU A 73 -0.48 -25.06 18.42
C LEU A 73 0.75 -25.92 18.79
N LYS A 74 1.69 -25.41 19.60
CA LYS A 74 2.90 -26.16 20.04
C LYS A 74 3.04 -26.25 21.57
N GLN A 75 1.94 -26.51 22.26
CA GLN A 75 1.99 -27.08 23.61
C GLN A 75 1.03 -28.27 23.64
N GLY A 76 1.50 -29.39 23.09
CA GLY A 76 1.03 -30.73 23.40
C GLY A 76 2.09 -31.44 24.22
#